data_AF-A0A1Q7D1Z7-F1
#
_entry.id   AF-A0A1Q7D1Z7-F1
#
_cell.length_a   1.000
_cell.length_b   1.000
_cell.length_c   1.000
_cell.angle_alpha   90.00
_cell.angle_beta   90.00
_cell.angle_gamma   90.00
#
_symmetry.space_group_name_H-M   'P 1'
#
loop_
_entity.id
_entity.type
_entity.pdbx_description
1 polymer ?
#
loop_
_entity_poly.entity_id
_entity_poly.type
_entity_poly.pdbx_seq_one_letter_code
_entity_poly.pdbx_strand_id
1 'polypeptide(L)'
;MWTAYLFTLIALVSLPAAIATGSTIVIVAWIAQTFLQLVLLPIIIVGQNVISTSQDARAEADHLTLTTLHAMNVRQLEMLEQQRRILEQQHRILEMLEHKPG
;
A
#
# COMPACT_ATOMS: atom_id res chain seq x y z
N MET A 1 -3.28 19.86 -2.98
CA MET A 1 -2.13 20.80 -2.89
C MET A 1 -2.56 22.27 -2.96
N TRP A 2 -3.49 22.65 -3.84
CA TRP A 2 -3.91 24.06 -3.98
C TRP A 2 -4.56 24.68 -2.72
N THR A 3 -5.28 23.88 -1.93
CA THR A 3 -5.91 24.31 -0.68
C THR A 3 -4.92 24.77 0.38
N ALA A 4 -3.81 24.05 0.59
CA ALA A 4 -2.79 24.47 1.55
C ALA A 4 -2.21 25.85 1.19
N TYR A 5 -1.90 26.08 -0.08
CA TYR A 5 -1.45 27.39 -0.57
C TYR A 5 -2.49 28.50 -0.35
N LEU A 6 -3.78 28.19 -0.55
CA LEU A 6 -4.88 29.13 -0.29
C LEU A 6 -4.96 29.51 1.20
N PHE A 7 -4.88 28.55 2.11
CA PHE A 7 -4.89 28.82 3.55
C PHE A 7 -3.63 29.58 4.00
N THR A 8 -2.45 29.28 3.43
CA THR A 8 -1.24 30.07 3.66
C THR A 8 -1.42 31.54 3.27
N LEU A 9 -2.05 31.81 2.12
CA LEU A 9 -2.36 33.18 1.68
C LEU A 9 -3.34 33.88 2.61
N ILE A 10 -4.38 33.18 3.06
CA ILE A 10 -5.36 33.70 4.02
C ILE A 10 -4.69 34.01 5.36
N ALA A 11 -3.80 33.14 5.84
CA ALA A 11 -3.04 33.39 7.07
C ALA A 11 -2.21 34.68 6.95
N LEU A 12 -1.54 34.89 5.82
CA LEU A 12 -0.71 36.08 5.56
C LEU A 12 -1.46 37.40 5.72
N VAL A 13 -2.77 37.45 5.51
CA VAL A 13 -3.59 38.65 5.72
C VAL A 13 -3.55 39.12 7.18
N SER A 14 -3.38 38.20 8.13
CA SER A 14 -3.32 38.50 9.58
C SER A 14 -1.89 38.80 10.09
N LEU A 15 -0.86 38.58 9.26
CA LEU A 15 0.54 38.81 9.61
C LEU A 15 0.87 40.28 9.92
N PRO A 16 0.39 41.29 9.16
CA PRO A 16 0.67 42.70 9.47
C PRO A 16 0.17 43.11 10.85
N ALA A 17 -0.97 42.57 11.29
CA ALA A 17 -1.53 42.84 12.61
C ALA A 17 -0.63 42.26 13.73
N ALA A 18 -0.09 41.05 13.54
CA ALA A 18 0.84 40.45 14.49
C ALA A 18 2.16 41.27 14.60
N ILE A 19 2.72 41.69 13.47
CA ILE A 19 3.97 42.48 13.41
C ILE A 19 3.77 43.88 14.02
N ALA A 20 2.62 44.52 13.77
CA ALA A 20 2.31 45.84 14.32
C ALA A 20 2.32 45.88 15.87
N THR A 21 2.21 44.72 16.52
CA THR A 21 2.27 44.60 17.99
C THR A 21 3.68 44.84 18.54
N GLY A 22 4.74 44.73 17.72
CA GLY A 22 6.14 44.97 18.12
C GLY A 22 6.75 43.97 19.10
N SER A 23 6.00 42.95 19.51
CA SER A 23 6.43 41.92 20.47
C SER A 23 6.80 40.62 19.76
N THR A 24 8.04 40.18 19.94
CA THR A 24 8.53 38.90 19.39
C THR A 24 7.71 37.70 19.85
N ILE A 25 7.19 37.74 21.09
CA ILE A 25 6.36 36.67 21.65
C ILE A 25 5.06 36.52 20.86
N VAL A 26 4.43 37.64 20.47
CA VAL A 26 3.17 37.64 19.72
C VAL A 26 3.38 37.08 18.31
N ILE A 27 4.49 37.42 17.67
CA ILE A 27 4.83 36.89 16.33
C ILE A 27 5.04 35.38 16.39
N VAL A 28 5.81 34.90 17.37
CA VAL A 28 6.04 33.45 17.54
C VAL A 28 4.74 32.73 17.87
N ALA A 29 3.91 33.29 18.75
CA ALA A 29 2.60 32.74 19.08
C ALA A 29 1.67 32.66 17.86
N TRP A 30 1.65 33.70 17.02
CA TRP A 30 0.86 33.71 15.79
C TRP A 30 1.33 32.63 14.79
N ILE A 31 2.64 32.41 14.65
CA ILE A 31 3.18 31.34 13.80
C ILE A 31 2.78 29.97 14.34
N ALA A 32 2.99 29.73 15.64
CA ALA A 32 2.75 28.43 16.27
C ALA A 32 1.25 28.07 16.34
N GLN A 33 0.39 29.06 16.53
CA GLN A 33 -1.04 28.88 16.69
C GLN A 33 -1.78 29.13 15.38
N THR A 34 -1.97 30.39 14.98
CA THR A 34 -2.84 30.76 13.87
C THR A 34 -2.35 30.22 12.53
N PHE A 35 -1.06 30.39 12.22
CA PHE A 35 -0.51 29.93 10.95
C PHE A 35 -0.43 28.41 10.88
N LEU A 36 0.22 27.77 11.87
CA LEU A 36 0.38 26.33 11.88
C LEU A 36 -0.98 25.63 11.87
N GLN A 37 -1.94 25.99 12.74
CA GLN A 37 -3.24 25.30 12.81
C GLN A 37 -4.03 25.39 11.51
N LEU A 38 -4.07 26.57 10.89
CA LEU A 38 -4.84 26.81 9.66
C LEU A 38 -4.27 26.01 8.47
N VAL A 39 -2.94 25.85 8.43
CA VAL A 39 -2.24 25.15 7.34
C VAL A 39 -2.10 23.64 7.62
N LEU A 40 -2.10 23.20 8.88
CA LEU A 40 -1.89 21.80 9.27
C LEU A 40 -2.97 20.87 8.70
N LEU A 41 -4.24 21.24 8.88
CA LEU A 41 -5.38 20.39 8.50
C LEU A 41 -5.40 20.09 6.99
N PRO A 42 -5.33 21.08 6.07
CA PRO A 42 -5.25 20.83 4.63
C PRO A 42 -4.06 19.96 4.22
N ILE A 43 -2.89 20.16 4.85
CA ILE A 43 -1.70 19.36 4.54
C ILE A 43 -1.89 17.90 4.95
N ILE A 44 -2.44 17.65 6.15
CA ILE A 44 -2.72 16.29 6.63
C ILE A 44 -3.71 15.59 5.69
N ILE A 45 -4.81 16.26 5.33
CA ILE A 45 -5.83 15.70 4.45
C ILE A 45 -5.23 15.30 3.09
N VAL A 46 -4.41 16.17 2.49
CA VAL A 46 -3.75 15.83 1.22
C VAL A 46 -2.73 14.71 1.38
N GLY A 47 -1.96 14.71 2.48
CA GLY A 47 -1.03 13.63 2.78
C GLY A 47 -1.72 12.27 2.89
N GLN A 48 -2.84 12.21 3.61
CA GLN A 48 -3.69 11.02 3.71
C GLN A 48 -4.24 10.60 2.35
N ASN A 49 -4.68 11.54 1.51
CA ASN A 49 -5.21 11.24 0.17
C ASN A 49 -4.14 10.68 -0.80
N VAL A 50 -2.90 11.17 -0.72
CA VAL A 50 -1.79 10.60 -1.52
C VAL A 50 -1.48 9.19 -1.05
N ILE A 51 -1.46 8.96 0.26
CA ILE A 51 -1.24 7.63 0.83
C ILE A 51 -2.37 6.69 0.40
N SER A 52 -3.64 7.07 0.52
CA SER A 52 -4.78 6.23 0.12
C SER A 52 -4.74 5.86 -1.35
N THR A 53 -4.50 6.82 -2.25
CA THR A 53 -4.40 6.55 -3.69
C THR A 53 -3.28 5.55 -4.00
N SER A 54 -2.15 5.65 -3.29
CA SER A 54 -1.03 4.71 -3.45
C SER A 54 -1.33 3.33 -2.86
N GLN A 55 -2.13 3.26 -1.80
CA GLN A 55 -2.58 2.02 -1.17
C GLN A 55 -3.60 1.31 -2.06
N ASP A 56 -4.54 2.04 -2.66
CA ASP A 56 -5.54 1.49 -3.57
C ASP A 56 -4.86 0.84 -4.80
N ALA A 57 -3.87 1.53 -5.39
CA ALA A 57 -3.07 0.99 -6.49
C ALA A 57 -2.28 -0.27 -6.09
N ARG A 58 -1.77 -0.32 -4.86
CA ARG A 58 -1.09 -1.51 -4.31
C ARG A 58 -2.06 -2.64 -4.03
N ALA A 59 -3.25 -2.35 -3.50
CA ALA A 59 -4.26 -3.34 -3.20
C ALA A 59 -4.74 -4.06 -4.46
N GLU A 60 -4.89 -3.34 -5.57
CA GLU A 60 -5.22 -3.94 -6.87
C GLU A 60 -4.10 -4.86 -7.38
N ALA A 61 -2.85 -4.41 -7.31
CA ALA A 61 -1.68 -5.21 -7.70
C ALA A 61 -1.51 -6.46 -6.81
N ASP A 62 -1.73 -6.31 -5.51
CA ASP A 62 -1.67 -7.41 -4.53
C ASP A 62 -2.80 -8.41 -4.78
N HIS A 63 -4.01 -7.96 -5.10
CA HIS A 63 -5.13 -8.86 -5.44
C HIS A 63 -4.82 -9.72 -6.67
N LEU A 64 -4.27 -9.13 -7.74
CA LEU A 64 -3.82 -9.87 -8.92
C LEU A 64 -2.70 -10.86 -8.57
N THR A 65 -1.74 -10.43 -7.76
CA THR A 65 -0.63 -11.28 -7.31
C THR A 65 -1.13 -12.46 -6.49
N LEU A 66 -2.04 -12.25 -5.54
CA LEU A 66 -2.63 -13.31 -4.72
C LEU A 66 -3.43 -14.30 -5.59
N THR A 67 -4.18 -13.80 -6.57
CA THR A 67 -4.94 -14.65 -7.49
C THR A 67 -4.01 -15.54 -8.33
N THR A 68 -2.91 -14.98 -8.85
CA THR A 68 -1.93 -15.75 -9.63
C THR A 68 -1.19 -16.77 -8.77
N LEU A 69 -0.81 -16.41 -7.53
CA LEU A 69 -0.22 -17.34 -6.56
C LEU A 69 -1.17 -18.48 -6.18
N HIS A 70 -2.46 -18.20 -6.01
CA HIS A 70 -3.45 -19.24 -5.75
C HIS A 70 -3.55 -20.21 -6.94
N ALA A 71 -3.66 -19.69 -8.17
CA ALA A 71 -3.69 -20.51 -9.37
C ALA A 71 -2.41 -21.37 -9.54
N MET A 72 -1.24 -20.82 -9.22
CA MET A 72 0.02 -21.56 -9.22
C MET A 72 0.02 -22.68 -8.19
N ASN A 73 -0.46 -22.44 -6.97
CA ASN A 73 -0.57 -23.49 -5.93
C ASN A 73 -1.47 -24.64 -6.40
N VAL A 74 -2.63 -24.34 -6.97
CA VAL A 74 -3.54 -25.38 -7.50
C VAL A 74 -2.85 -26.22 -8.57
N ARG A 75 -2.15 -25.60 -9.52
CA ARG A 75 -1.37 -26.34 -10.53
C ARG A 75 -0.25 -27.18 -9.92
N GLN A 76 0.39 -26.69 -8.87
CA GLN A 76 1.44 -27.44 -8.18
C GLN A 76 0.87 -28.70 -7.50
N LEU A 77 -0.31 -28.60 -6.89
CA LEU A 77 -1.06 -29.76 -6.37
C LEU A 77 -1.38 -30.78 -7.47
N GLU A 78 -1.88 -30.33 -8.62
CA GLU A 78 -2.15 -31.21 -9.77
C GLU A 78 -0.88 -31.92 -10.28
N MET A 79 0.26 -31.22 -10.33
CA MET A 79 1.55 -31.82 -10.71
C MET A 79 1.99 -32.89 -9.70
N LEU A 80 1.80 -32.66 -8.40
CA LEU A 80 2.12 -33.66 -7.37
C LEU A 80 1.26 -34.91 -7.54
N GLU A 81 -0.03 -34.77 -7.83
CA GLU A 81 -0.90 -35.91 -8.13
C GLU A 81 -0.48 -36.65 -9.41
N GLN A 82 -0.09 -35.93 -10.46
CA GLN A 82 0.43 -36.53 -11.68
C GLN A 82 1.71 -37.32 -11.42
N GLN A 83 2.66 -36.76 -10.67
CA GLN A 83 3.90 -37.45 -10.31
C GLN A 83 3.61 -38.74 -9.53
N ARG A 84 2.67 -38.69 -8.58
CA ARG A 84 2.23 -39.88 -7.84
C ARG A 84 1.68 -40.96 -8.77
N ARG A 85 0.79 -40.59 -9.71
CA ARG A 85 0.23 -41.54 -10.69
C ARG A 85 1.32 -42.18 -11.56
N ILE A 86 2.31 -41.41 -11.98
CA ILE A 86 3.45 -41.92 -12.77
C ILE A 86 4.25 -42.93 -11.95
N LEU A 87 4.56 -42.62 -10.68
CA LEU A 87 5.26 -43.55 -9.77
C LEU A 87 4.48 -44.85 -9.58
N GLU A 88 3.17 -44.79 -9.39
CA GLU A 88 2.30 -45.97 -9.26
C GLU A 88 2.24 -46.80 -10.56
N GLN A 89 2.33 -46.15 -11.74
CA GLN A 89 2.44 -46.86 -13.01
C GLN A 89 3.79 -47.55 -13.15
N GLN A 90 4.89 -46.88 -12.81
CA GLN A 90 6.23 -47.48 -12.83
C GLN A 90 6.31 -48.69 -11.92
N HIS A 91 5.75 -48.59 -10.71
CA HIS A 91 5.71 -49.70 -9.76
C HIS A 91 4.93 -50.90 -10.32
N ARG A 92 3.73 -50.67 -10.88
CA ARG A 92 2.93 -51.74 -11.53
C ARG A 92 3.65 -52.40 -12.71
N ILE A 93 4.37 -51.62 -13.52
CA ILE A 93 5.15 -52.18 -14.64
C ILE A 93 6.28 -53.07 -14.11
N LEU A 94 6.97 -52.64 -13.05
CA LEU A 94 8.00 -53.46 -12.41
C LEU A 94 7.42 -54.77 -11.85
N GLU A 95 6.27 -54.72 -11.16
CA GLU A 95 5.59 -55.93 -10.67
C GLU A 95 5.19 -56.88 -11.82
N MET A 96 4.70 -56.36 -12.94
CA MET A 96 4.37 -57.18 -14.13
C MET A 96 5.61 -57.85 -14.73
N LEU A 97 6.79 -57.20 -14.66
CA LEU A 97 8.05 -57.78 -15.12
C LEU A 97 8.59 -58.81 -14.12
N GLU A 98 8.46 -58.57 -12.82
CA GLU A 98 8.90 -59.48 -11.75
C GLU A 98 8.05 -60.76 -11.70
N HIS A 99 6.75 -60.67 -12.01
CA HIS A 99 5.84 -61.81 -11.94
C HIS A 99 5.75 -62.63 -13.24
N LYS A 100 6.48 -62.28 -14.30
CA LYS A 100 6.51 -63.04 -15.56
C LYS A 100 7.39 -64.29 -15.39
N PRO A 101 6.83 -65.51 -15.31
CA PRO A 101 7.64 -66.71 -15.28
C PRO A 101 8.36 -66.84 -16.63
N GLY A 102 9.68 -66.98 -16.58
CA GLY A 102 10.50 -67.42 -17.72
C GLY A 102 10.27 -68.88 -18.03
#